data_AF-A0A5C4SG06-F1
#
_entry.id   AF-A0A5C4SG06-F1
#
_cell.length_a   1.000
_cell.length_b   1.000
_cell.length_c   1.000
_cell.angle_alpha   90.00
_cell.angle_beta   90.00
_cell.angle_gamma   90.00
#
_symmetry.space_group_name_H-M   'P 1'
#
loop_
_entity.id
_entity.type
_entity.pdbx_description
1 polymer ?
#
loop_
_entity_poly.entity_id
_entity_poly.type
_entity_poly.pdbx_seq_one_letter_code
_entity_poly.pdbx_strand_id
1 'polypeptide(L)'
;MDFFKTLKDADIQTSIGGKGAWCDNVFVERLWRTITYEEVYLRAYDSVSAARANLRRYLTFYNTRRPHSSRAGQTPDQAYHIKPQQIPVAP
;
A
#
# COMPACT_ATOMS: atom_id res chain seq x y z
N MET A 1 17.02 -3.05 19.44
CA MET A 1 17.09 -2.36 18.14
C MET A 1 16.14 -1.19 18.20
N ASP A 2 16.67 0.01 18.03
CA ASP A 2 15.85 1.23 17.94
C ASP A 2 15.37 1.39 16.49
N PHE A 3 14.05 1.41 16.31
CA PHE A 3 13.41 1.55 15.01
C PHE A 3 13.81 2.85 14.31
N PHE A 4 13.85 3.96 15.06
CA PHE A 4 14.24 5.27 14.51
C PHE A 4 15.69 5.31 14.11
N LYS A 5 16.57 4.67 14.89
CA LYS A 5 17.97 4.53 14.52
C LYS A 5 18.13 3.78 13.20
N THR A 6 17.40 2.69 13.01
CA THR A 6 17.47 1.89 11.78
C THR A 6 17.07 2.70 10.54
N LEU A 7 16.02 3.51 10.65
CA LEU A 7 15.57 4.38 9.56
C LEU A 7 16.56 5.50 9.27
N LYS A 8 17.12 6.12 10.32
CA LYS A 8 18.14 7.16 10.18
C LYS A 8 19.41 6.64 9.54
N ASP A 9 19.87 5.45 9.94
CA ASP A 9 21.05 4.80 9.36
C ASP A 9 20.85 4.46 7.87
N ALA A 10 19.60 4.29 7.43
CA ALA A 10 19.22 4.05 6.03
C ALA A 10 18.87 5.33 5.25
N ASP A 11 19.09 6.52 5.83
CA ASP A 11 18.73 7.82 5.24
C ASP A 11 17.23 7.96 4.87
N ILE A 12 16.36 7.28 5.63
CA ILE A 12 14.91 7.33 5.44
C ILE A 12 14.32 8.42 6.33
N GLN A 13 13.75 9.44 5.70
CA GLN A 13 13.00 10.48 6.41
C GLN A 13 11.65 9.94 6.91
N THR A 14 11.40 10.05 8.21
CA THR A 14 10.11 9.68 8.80
C THR A 14 9.16 10.86 8.78
N SER A 15 8.05 10.73 8.06
CA SER A 15 6.90 11.62 8.19
C SER A 15 5.89 10.98 9.14
N ILE A 16 5.99 11.31 10.42
CA ILE A 16 5.03 10.87 11.44
C ILE A 16 4.12 12.06 11.73
N GLY A 17 2.87 11.97 11.27
CA GLY A 17 1.83 12.92 11.67
C GLY A 17 1.51 12.80 13.16
N GLY A 18 0.93 13.87 13.72
CA GLY A 18 0.41 13.86 15.07
C GLY A 18 -0.70 12.82 15.25
N LYS A 19 -1.02 12.49 16.51
CA LYS A 19 -2.16 11.61 16.83
C LYS A 19 -3.44 12.16 16.19
N GLY A 20 -4.09 11.38 15.34
CA GLY A 20 -5.31 11.78 14.63
C GLY A 20 -5.11 12.38 13.23
N ALA A 21 -3.88 12.37 12.69
CA ALA A 21 -3.59 12.75 11.31
C ALA A 21 -4.13 11.71 10.30
N TRP A 22 -5.43 11.74 10.04
CA TRP A 22 -6.13 10.78 9.17
C TRP A 22 -5.61 10.75 7.73
N CYS A 23 -5.14 11.90 7.21
CA CYS A 23 -4.61 12.02 5.85
C CYS A 23 -3.43 11.08 5.59
N ASP A 24 -2.61 10.83 6.61
CA ASP A 24 -1.42 9.99 6.48
C ASP A 24 -1.78 8.51 6.32
N ASN A 25 -2.94 8.09 6.85
CA ASN A 25 -3.36 6.69 6.86
C ASN A 25 -4.41 6.35 5.79
N VAL A 26 -5.10 7.35 5.22
CA VAL A 26 -6.26 7.13 4.32
C VAL A 26 -5.96 6.20 3.14
N PHE A 27 -4.73 6.25 2.60
CA PHE A 27 -4.32 5.38 1.50
C PHE A 27 -4.16 3.92 1.95
N VAL A 28 -3.53 3.70 3.10
CA VAL A 28 -3.33 2.37 3.69
C VAL A 28 -4.66 1.76 4.10
N GLU A 29 -5.55 2.54 4.72
CA GLU A 29 -6.89 2.07 5.09
C GLU A 29 -7.72 1.66 3.88
N ARG A 30 -7.68 2.44 2.79
CA ARG A 30 -8.39 2.11 1.55
C ARG A 30 -7.85 0.82 0.92
N LEU A 31 -6.52 0.63 0.92
CA LEU A 31 -5.90 -0.60 0.47
C LEU A 31 -6.35 -1.79 1.33
N TRP A 32 -6.29 -1.62 2.66
CA TRP A 32 -6.66 -2.68 3.60
C TRP A 32 -8.12 -3.10 3.47
N ARG A 33 -9.04 -2.14 3.33
CA ARG A 33 -10.44 -2.42 3.05
C ARG A 33 -10.60 -3.27 1.78
N THR A 34 -9.89 -2.91 0.72
CA THR A 34 -9.96 -3.64 -0.56
C THR A 34 -9.47 -5.08 -0.41
N ILE A 35 -8.31 -5.30 0.21
CA ILE A 35 -7.77 -6.64 0.49
C ILE A 35 -8.74 -7.45 1.34
N THR A 36 -9.32 -6.83 2.36
CA THR A 36 -10.19 -7.53 3.31
C THR A 36 -11.44 -8.05 2.62
N TYR A 37 -12.09 -7.22 1.80
CA TYR A 37 -13.33 -7.58 1.11
C TYR A 37 -13.12 -8.52 -0.08
N GLU A 38 -12.08 -8.30 -0.88
CA GLU A 38 -11.85 -9.07 -2.10
C GLU A 38 -11.06 -10.37 -1.86
N GLU A 39 -10.25 -10.46 -0.79
CA GLU A 39 -9.39 -11.61 -0.53
C GLU A 39 -9.73 -12.35 0.77
N VAL A 40 -9.78 -11.63 1.89
CA VAL A 40 -9.82 -12.24 3.23
C VAL A 40 -11.21 -12.76 3.60
N TYR A 41 -12.25 -11.95 3.46
CA TYR A 41 -13.61 -12.33 3.87
C TYR A 41 -14.23 -13.44 3.03
N LEU A 42 -13.70 -13.67 1.82
CA LEU A 42 -14.18 -14.70 0.91
C LEU A 42 -13.49 -16.06 1.14
N ARG A 43 -12.57 -16.17 2.10
CA ARG A 43 -11.72 -17.35 2.26
C ARG A 43 -11.67 -17.84 3.70
N ALA A 44 -11.80 -19.15 3.86
CA ALA A 44 -11.37 -19.86 5.05
C ALA A 44 -9.96 -20.41 4.79
N TYR A 45 -8.95 -19.83 5.43
CA TYR A 45 -7.57 -20.30 5.28
C TYR A 45 -7.32 -21.49 6.20
N ASP A 46 -6.77 -22.58 5.66
CA ASP A 46 -6.41 -23.77 6.45
C ASP A 46 -5.24 -23.53 7.41
N SER A 47 -4.39 -22.55 7.11
CA SER A 47 -3.24 -22.19 7.95
C SER A 47 -2.75 -20.76 7.68
N VAL A 48 -1.93 -20.24 8.60
CA VAL A 48 -1.25 -18.94 8.42
C VAL A 48 -0.31 -18.95 7.21
N SER A 49 0.30 -20.09 6.88
CA SER A 49 1.13 -20.22 5.67
C SER A 49 0.29 -20.08 4.40
N ALA A 50 -0.86 -20.76 4.37
CA ALA A 50 -1.82 -20.64 3.27
C ALA A 50 -2.35 -19.21 3.12
N ALA A 51 -2.66 -18.52 4.23
CA ALA A 51 -3.06 -17.12 4.22
C ALA A 51 -1.97 -16.23 3.61
N ARG A 52 -0.71 -16.39 4.03
CA ARG A 52 0.43 -15.62 3.48
C ARG A 52 0.63 -15.84 1.99
N ALA A 53 0.54 -17.09 1.51
CA ALA A 53 0.68 -17.40 0.10
C ALA A 53 -0.44 -16.77 -0.75
N ASN A 54 -1.68 -16.84 -0.26
CA ASN A 54 -2.84 -16.26 -0.95
C ASN A 54 -2.79 -14.73 -0.95
N LEU A 55 -2.48 -14.09 0.17
CA LEU A 55 -2.28 -12.63 0.24
C LEU A 55 -1.17 -12.17 -0.71
N ARG A 56 -0.05 -12.92 -0.81
CA ARG A 56 1.02 -12.59 -1.76
C ARG A 56 0.54 -12.67 -3.21
N ARG A 57 -0.23 -13.71 -3.56
CA ARG A 57 -0.84 -13.84 -4.90
C ARG A 57 -1.80 -12.68 -5.19
N TYR A 58 -2.64 -12.33 -4.23
CA TYR A 58 -3.59 -11.23 -4.36
C TYR A 58 -2.88 -9.89 -4.53
N LEU A 59 -1.88 -9.58 -3.70
CA LEU A 59 -1.09 -8.34 -3.83
C LEU A 59 -0.36 -8.27 -5.17
N THR A 60 0.17 -9.40 -5.65
CA THR A 60 0.78 -9.47 -7.00
C THR A 60 -0.25 -9.12 -8.07
N PHE A 61 -1.46 -9.69 -8.00
CA PHE A 61 -2.56 -9.34 -8.91
C PHE A 61 -2.96 -7.86 -8.80
N TYR A 62 -3.14 -7.35 -7.58
CA TYR A 62 -3.54 -5.97 -7.31
C TYR A 62 -2.55 -4.97 -7.93
N ASN A 63 -1.25 -5.21 -7.78
CA ASN A 63 -0.20 -4.31 -8.29
C ASN A 63 0.03 -4.42 -9.80
N THR A 64 -0.01 -5.64 -10.35
CA THR A 64 0.43 -5.90 -11.74
C THR A 64 -0.71 -5.91 -12.76
N ARG A 65 -1.94 -6.20 -12.35
CA ARG A 65 -3.05 -6.52 -13.28
C ARG A 65 -4.37 -5.83 -13.00
N ARG A 66 -4.63 -5.38 -11.76
CA ARG A 66 -5.92 -4.76 -11.41
C ARG A 66 -5.99 -3.33 -12.00
N PRO A 67 -6.93 -3.03 -12.92
CA PRO A 67 -7.09 -1.68 -13.43
C PRO A 67 -7.76 -0.78 -12.40
N HIS A 68 -7.32 0.48 -12.29
CA HIS A 68 -7.91 1.47 -11.39
C HIS A 68 -8.55 2.61 -12.17
N SER A 69 -9.86 2.79 -12.03
CA SER A 69 -10.63 3.85 -12.72
C SER A 69 -10.13 5.25 -12.41
N SER A 70 -9.71 5.51 -11.17
CA SER A 70 -9.09 6.77 -10.75
C SER A 70 -7.75 7.08 -11.45
N ARG A 71 -7.18 6.13 -12.18
CA ARG A 71 -5.91 6.24 -12.92
C ARG A 71 -6.07 5.84 -14.39
N ALA A 72 -7.24 6.12 -14.99
CA ALA A 72 -7.53 5.79 -16.38
C ALA A 72 -7.26 4.31 -16.75
N GLY A 73 -7.48 3.40 -15.81
CA GLY A 73 -7.27 1.96 -15.99
C GLY A 73 -5.84 1.48 -15.72
N GLN A 74 -4.91 2.36 -15.33
CA GLN A 74 -3.55 1.94 -14.98
C GLN A 74 -3.51 1.13 -13.68
N THR A 75 -2.58 0.18 -13.62
CA THR A 75 -2.27 -0.59 -12.42
C THR A 75 -1.36 0.20 -11.48
N PRO A 76 -1.27 -0.16 -10.19
CA PRO A 76 -0.35 0.48 -9.26
C PRO A 76 1.11 0.42 -9.74
N ASP A 77 1.55 -0.72 -10.29
CA ASP A 77 2.92 -0.84 -10.82
C ASP A 77 3.14 0.10 -12.00
N GLN A 78 2.17 0.21 -12.92
CA GLN A 78 2.27 1.16 -14.02
C GLN A 78 2.39 2.59 -13.49
N ALA A 79 1.53 2.98 -12.55
CA ALA A 79 1.55 4.32 -11.97
C ALA A 79 2.85 4.64 -11.19
N TYR A 80 3.45 3.64 -10.54
CA TYR A 80 4.70 3.81 -9.79
C TYR A 80 5.92 3.96 -10.69
N HIS A 81 5.97 3.21 -11.80
CA HIS A 81 7.07 3.27 -12.76
C HIS A 81 6.94 4.43 -13.76
N ILE A 82 5.77 5.06 -13.87
CA ILE A 82 5.60 6.33 -14.57
C ILE A 82 6.22 7.44 -13.70
N LYS A 83 7.12 8.24 -14.28
CA LYS A 83 7.74 9.38 -13.57
C LYS A 83 6.65 10.22 -12.91
N PRO A 84 6.70 10.46 -11.57
CA PRO A 84 5.71 11.28 -10.92
C PRO A 84 5.74 12.68 -11.52
N GLN A 85 4.56 13.21 -11.87
CA GLN A 85 4.43 14.65 -12.10
C GLN A 85 4.80 15.35 -10.79
N GLN A 86 5.65 16.38 -10.88
CA GLN A 86 6.01 17.18 -9.71
C GLN A 86 4.73 17.73 -9.07
N ILE A 87 4.53 17.39 -7.79
CA ILE A 87 3.51 18.05 -6.97
C ILE A 87 3.98 19.50 -6.83
N PRO A 88 3.16 20.51 -7.23
CA PRO A 88 3.51 21.90 -7.00
C PRO A 88 3.74 22.10 -5.49
N VAL A 89 4.93 22.54 -5.11
CA VAL A 89 5.20 22.96 -3.74
C VAL A 89 4.36 24.22 -3.53
N ALA A 90 3.45 24.19 -2.54
CA ALA A 90 2.72 25.39 -2.14
C ALA A 90 3.73 26.47 -1.70
N PRO A 91 3.53 27.74 -2.08
CA PRO A 91 4.45 28.83 -1.77
C PRO A 91 4.61 29.07 -0.27
#